data_AF-A0A258F505-F1
#
_entry.id   AF-A0A258F505-F1
#
_cell.length_a   1.000
_cell.length_b   1.000
_cell.length_c   1.000
_cell.angle_alpha   90.00
_cell.angle_beta   90.00
_cell.angle_gamma   90.00
#
_symmetry.space_group_name_H-M   'P 1'
#
loop_
_entity.id
_entity.type
_entity.pdbx_description
1 polymer ?
#
loop_
_entity_poly.entity_id
_entity_poly.type
_entity_poly.pdbx_seq_one_letter_code
_entity_poly.pdbx_strand_id
1 'polypeptide(L)'
;MNFLAASIESLGAKIVRILTVGYGLLAFLTEALSALLDRNTWNRATFDVIVKQVYFTAVQILPVFLTYVLVISWLMITIILTTARDFGLGQFASEMTIRVLVLELLPFLTALYIALRSGSAINT
;
A
#
# COMPACT_ATOMS: atom_id res chain seq x y z
N MET A 1 -19.74 40.99 2.36
CA MET A 1 -20.45 39.99 1.53
C MET A 1 -19.52 39.28 0.53
N ASN A 2 -18.39 39.86 0.13
CA ASN A 2 -17.45 39.29 -0.86
C ASN A 2 -16.67 38.05 -0.38
N PHE A 3 -16.38 37.95 0.93
CA PHE A 3 -15.59 36.84 1.50
C PHE A 3 -16.32 35.48 1.45
N LEU A 4 -17.64 35.48 1.69
CA LEU A 4 -18.45 34.26 1.63
C LEU A 4 -18.60 33.76 0.20
N ALA A 5 -18.78 34.66 -0.77
CA ALA A 5 -18.85 34.31 -2.19
C ALA A 5 -17.51 33.71 -2.69
N ALA A 6 -16.38 34.34 -2.36
CA ALA A 6 -15.06 33.83 -2.74
C ALA A 6 -14.71 32.48 -2.07
N SER A 7 -15.16 32.27 -0.83
CA SER A 7 -14.98 30.99 -0.13
C SER A 7 -15.78 29.87 -0.79
N ILE A 8 -17.02 30.15 -1.21
CA ILE A 8 -17.86 29.18 -1.93
C ILE A 8 -17.28 28.87 -3.32
N GLU A 9 -16.79 29.88 -4.04
CA GLU A 9 -16.18 29.70 -5.36
C GLU A 9 -14.90 28.85 -5.29
N SER A 10 -14.02 29.12 -4.32
CA SER A 10 -12.79 28.33 -4.13
C SER A 10 -13.06 26.89 -3.70
N LEU A 11 -14.07 26.65 -2.85
CA LEU A 11 -14.52 25.31 -2.48
C LEU A 11 -15.12 24.58 -3.69
N GLY A 12 -15.97 25.25 -4.48
CA GLY A 12 -16.54 24.71 -5.71
C GLY A 12 -15.46 24.30 -6.70
N ALA A 13 -14.49 25.18 -6.95
CA ALA A 13 -13.36 24.89 -7.83
C ALA A 13 -12.51 23.71 -7.34
N LYS A 14 -12.28 23.59 -6.03
CA LYS A 14 -11.54 22.47 -5.44
C LYS A 14 -12.28 21.15 -5.58
N ILE A 15 -13.59 21.13 -5.34
CA ILE A 15 -14.43 19.93 -5.47
C ILE A 15 -14.48 19.48 -6.93
N VAL A 16 -14.76 20.41 -7.86
CA VAL A 16 -14.80 20.11 -9.29
C VAL A 16 -13.45 19.56 -9.75
N ARG A 17 -12.34 20.15 -9.31
CA ARG A 17 -11.00 19.65 -9.63
C ARG A 17 -10.78 18.23 -9.13
N ILE A 18 -11.14 17.92 -7.88
CA ILE A 18 -11.01 16.56 -7.32
C ILE A 18 -11.84 15.57 -8.13
N LEU A 19 -13.08 15.93 -8.47
CA LEU A 19 -13.97 15.07 -9.25
C LEU A 19 -13.44 14.83 -10.67
N THR A 20 -12.96 15.87 -11.35
CA THR A 20 -12.41 15.74 -12.70
C THR A 20 -11.13 14.89 -12.71
N VAL A 21 -10.23 15.08 -11.73
CA VAL A 21 -9.04 14.24 -11.59
C VAL A 21 -9.43 12.80 -11.27
N GLY A 22 -10.37 12.59 -10.35
CA GLY A 22 -10.88 11.27 -10.01
C GLY A 22 -11.49 10.55 -11.21
N TYR A 23 -12.32 11.24 -11.99
CA TYR A 23 -12.89 10.70 -13.22
C TYR A 23 -11.81 10.34 -14.25
N GLY A 24 -10.83 11.21 -14.46
CA GLY A 24 -9.72 10.94 -15.38
C GLY A 24 -8.92 9.69 -14.99
N LEU A 25 -8.65 9.51 -13.70
CA LEU A 25 -7.97 8.31 -13.18
C LEU A 25 -8.81 7.04 -13.38
N LEU A 26 -10.11 7.11 -13.13
CA LEU A 26 -11.01 5.98 -13.34
C LEU A 26 -11.15 5.62 -14.83
N ALA A 27 -11.27 6.61 -15.71
CA ALA A 27 -11.31 6.41 -17.15
C ALA A 27 -10.03 5.73 -17.65
N PHE A 28 -8.86 6.24 -17.24
CA PHE A 28 -7.57 5.62 -17.54
C PHE A 28 -7.49 4.17 -17.02
N LEU A 29 -7.95 3.91 -15.79
CA LEU A 29 -7.99 2.57 -15.23
C LEU A 29 -8.87 1.62 -16.06
N THR A 30 -10.02 2.09 -16.52
CA THR A 30 -10.91 1.28 -17.37
C THR A 30 -10.29 0.95 -18.72
N GLU A 31 -9.56 1.88 -19.33
CA GLU A 31 -8.80 1.62 -20.57
C GLU A 31 -7.63 0.67 -20.34
N ALA A 32 -6.91 0.80 -19.23
CA ALA A 32 -5.82 -0.10 -18.88
C ALA A 32 -6.33 -1.54 -18.63
N LEU A 33 -7.47 -1.68 -17.95
CA LEU A 33 -8.10 -2.97 -17.70
C LEU A 33 -8.64 -3.62 -18.98
N SER A 34 -9.23 -2.84 -19.89
CA SER A 34 -9.69 -3.37 -21.18
C SER A 34 -8.51 -3.83 -22.05
N ALA A 35 -7.41 -3.07 -22.07
CA ALA A 35 -6.19 -3.47 -22.77
C ALA A 35 -5.55 -4.74 -22.19
N LEU A 36 -5.66 -4.97 -20.88
CA LEU A 36 -5.17 -6.19 -20.22
C LEU A 36 -5.97 -7.44 -20.63
N LEU A 37 -7.27 -7.29 -20.89
CA LEU A 37 -8.16 -8.36 -21.34
C LEU A 37 -8.01 -8.65 -22.84
N ASP A 38 -7.55 -7.68 -23.64
CA ASP A 38 -7.28 -7.88 -25.05
C ASP A 38 -6.05 -8.79 -25.26
N ARG A 39 -6.25 -9.91 -25.95
CA ARG A 39 -5.20 -10.88 -26.24
C ARG A 39 -4.12 -10.30 -27.15
N ASN A 40 -4.45 -9.33 -27.99
CA ASN A 40 -3.51 -8.74 -28.94
C ASN A 40 -2.43 -7.89 -28.25
N THR A 41 -2.72 -7.35 -27.07
CA THR A 41 -1.77 -6.60 -26.23
C THR A 41 -0.64 -7.48 -25.69
N TRP A 42 -0.89 -8.78 -25.54
CA TRP A 42 0.05 -9.76 -25.00
C TRP A 42 1.04 -10.27 -26.06
N ASN A 43 1.96 -9.40 -26.46
CA ASN A 43 3.13 -9.78 -27.26
C ASN A 43 4.35 -10.11 -26.36
N ARG A 44 5.35 -10.80 -26.90
CA ARG A 44 6.63 -11.11 -26.22
C ARG A 44 7.30 -9.87 -25.64
N ALA A 45 7.26 -8.74 -26.34
CA ALA A 45 7.81 -7.48 -25.86
C ALA A 45 7.09 -6.98 -24.60
N THR A 46 5.75 -6.98 -24.59
CA THR A 46 4.94 -6.60 -23.43
C THR A 46 5.20 -7.51 -22.23
N PHE A 47 5.29 -8.82 -22.48
CA PHE A 47 5.56 -9.81 -21.42
C PHE A 47 6.93 -9.58 -20.75
N ASP A 48 7.97 -9.30 -21.53
CA ASP A 48 9.32 -9.03 -21.01
C ASP A 48 9.33 -7.77 -20.12
N VAL A 49 8.60 -6.72 -20.50
CA VAL A 49 8.43 -5.51 -19.68
C VAL A 49 7.71 -5.82 -18.37
N ILE A 50 6.62 -6.59 -18.40
CA ILE A 50 5.87 -6.96 -17.19
C ILE A 50 6.74 -7.78 -16.24
N VAL A 51 7.48 -8.78 -16.75
CA VAL A 51 8.37 -9.61 -15.92
C VAL A 51 9.44 -8.75 -15.24
N LYS A 52 10.07 -7.83 -15.98
CA LYS A 52 11.04 -6.89 -15.42
C LYS A 52 10.40 -6.02 -14.35
N GLN A 53 9.22 -5.45 -14.61
CA GLN A 53 8.51 -4.63 -13.62
C GLN A 53 8.20 -5.41 -12.34
N VAL A 54 7.68 -6.65 -12.45
CA VAL A 54 7.44 -7.50 -11.28
C VAL A 54 8.72 -7.79 -10.51
N TYR A 55 9.82 -8.10 -11.22
CA TYR A 55 11.11 -8.35 -10.59
C TYR A 55 11.65 -7.13 -9.83
N PHE A 56 11.67 -5.96 -10.46
CA PHE A 56 12.18 -4.73 -9.87
C PHE A 56 11.29 -4.20 -8.73
N THR A 57 9.96 -4.36 -8.86
CA THR A 57 9.02 -3.85 -7.86
C THR A 57 8.84 -4.79 -6.67
N ALA A 58 8.73 -6.11 -6.89
CA ALA A 58 8.41 -7.06 -5.83
C ALA A 58 9.61 -7.88 -5.33
N VAL A 59 10.43 -8.41 -6.25
CA VAL A 59 11.47 -9.39 -5.87
C VAL A 59 12.74 -8.70 -5.36
N GLN A 60 13.20 -7.65 -6.05
CA GLN A 60 14.44 -6.97 -5.68
C GLN A 60 14.41 -6.41 -4.26
N ILE A 61 13.23 -5.99 -3.80
CA ILE A 61 13.07 -5.32 -2.53
C ILE A 61 12.82 -6.27 -1.34
N LEU A 62 12.51 -7.53 -1.64
CA LEU A 62 12.16 -8.56 -0.66
C LEU A 62 13.18 -8.69 0.48
N PRO A 63 14.51 -8.68 0.25
CA PRO A 63 15.49 -8.85 1.33
C PRO A 63 15.44 -7.73 2.38
N VAL A 64 15.30 -6.49 1.93
CA VAL A 64 15.21 -5.32 2.81
C VAL A 64 13.89 -5.33 3.57
N PHE A 65 12.80 -5.62 2.86
CA PHE A 65 11.47 -5.75 3.46
C PHE A 65 11.44 -6.86 4.53
N LEU A 66 11.98 -8.04 4.24
CA LEU A 66 12.03 -9.16 5.19
C LEU A 66 12.86 -8.80 6.42
N THR A 67 14.00 -8.14 6.24
CA THR A 67 14.83 -7.69 7.37
C THR A 67 14.05 -6.72 8.26
N TYR A 68 13.39 -5.74 7.65
CA TYR A 68 12.55 -4.76 8.34
C TYR A 68 11.42 -5.42 9.13
N VAL A 69 10.66 -6.31 8.48
CA VAL A 69 9.56 -7.06 9.09
C VAL A 69 10.06 -7.96 10.22
N LEU A 70 11.19 -8.63 10.04
CA LEU A 70 11.75 -9.54 11.04
C LEU A 70 12.12 -8.80 12.32
N VAL A 71 12.77 -7.64 12.21
CA VAL A 71 13.15 -6.82 13.37
C VAL A 71 11.91 -6.35 14.13
N ILE A 72 10.92 -5.79 13.43
CA ILE A 72 9.69 -5.31 14.06
C ILE A 72 8.90 -6.47 14.68
N SER A 73 8.83 -7.60 13.97
CA SER A 73 8.11 -8.78 14.46
C SER A 73 8.74 -9.32 15.73
N TRP A 74 10.07 -9.42 15.76
CA TRP A 74 10.79 -9.87 16.95
C TRP A 74 10.56 -8.95 18.15
N LEU A 75 10.60 -7.62 17.93
CA LEU A 75 10.31 -6.64 18.96
C LEU A 75 8.87 -6.79 19.51
N MET A 76 7.89 -6.90 18.62
CA MET A 76 6.48 -7.05 18.99
C MET A 76 6.21 -8.37 19.73
N ILE A 77 6.75 -9.49 19.25
CA ILE A 77 6.63 -10.79 19.93
C ILE A 77 7.20 -10.69 21.34
N THR A 78 8.36 -10.05 21.49
CA THR A 78 9.01 -9.88 22.79
C THR A 78 8.11 -9.10 23.74
N ILE A 79 7.60 -7.93 23.31
CA ILE A 79 6.71 -7.10 24.12
C ILE A 79 5.45 -7.86 24.52
N ILE A 80 4.78 -8.51 23.57
CA ILE A 80 3.55 -9.27 23.83
C ILE A 80 3.81 -10.39 24.83
N LEU A 81 4.90 -11.15 24.65
CA LEU A 81 5.22 -12.27 25.52
C LEU A 81 5.63 -11.83 26.92
N THR A 82 6.45 -10.79 27.06
CA THR A 82 6.86 -10.26 28.38
C THR A 82 5.66 -9.71 29.12
N THR A 83 4.84 -8.88 28.45
CA THR A 83 3.63 -8.32 29.06
C THR A 83 2.64 -9.42 29.44
N ALA A 84 2.38 -10.39 28.56
CA ALA A 84 1.48 -11.49 28.89
C ALA A 84 1.97 -12.31 30.09
N ARG A 85 3.29 -12.49 30.26
CA ARG A 85 3.86 -13.14 31.45
C ARG A 85 3.66 -12.30 32.71
N ASP A 86 3.97 -11.01 32.66
CA ASP A 86 3.89 -10.11 33.81
C ASP A 86 2.45 -9.97 34.34
N PHE A 87 1.45 -10.08 33.46
CA PHE A 87 0.03 -10.04 33.81
C PHE A 87 -0.60 -11.43 34.06
N GLY A 88 0.18 -12.53 34.00
CA GLY A 88 -0.34 -13.89 34.17
C GLY A 88 -1.24 -14.38 33.02
N LEU A 89 -1.22 -13.70 31.87
CA LEU A 89 -2.01 -13.97 30.67
C LEU A 89 -1.25 -14.77 29.60
N GLY A 90 -0.20 -15.51 29.99
CA GLY A 90 0.68 -16.25 29.06
C GLY A 90 -0.06 -17.19 28.09
N GLN A 91 -1.22 -17.72 28.48
CA GLN A 91 -2.09 -18.55 27.63
C GLN A 91 -2.63 -17.82 26.39
N PHE A 92 -2.79 -16.50 26.45
CA PHE A 92 -3.29 -15.67 25.34
C PHE A 92 -2.17 -15.06 24.51
N ALA A 93 -0.90 -15.19 24.93
CA ALA A 93 0.23 -14.56 24.27
C ALA A 93 0.36 -15.00 22.81
N SER A 94 0.19 -16.29 22.52
CA SER A 94 0.29 -16.84 21.17
C SER A 94 -0.84 -16.36 20.25
N GLU A 95 -2.08 -16.38 20.74
CA GLU A 95 -3.25 -15.88 20.00
C GLU A 95 -3.09 -14.39 19.68
N MET A 96 -2.73 -13.58 20.69
CA MET A 96 -2.53 -12.15 20.54
C MET A 96 -1.39 -11.84 19.58
N THR A 97 -0.29 -12.61 19.66
CA THR A 97 0.83 -12.51 18.73
C THR A 97 0.36 -12.73 17.29
N ILE A 98 -0.35 -13.82 17.01
CA ILE A 98 -0.82 -14.10 15.64
C ILE A 98 -1.78 -13.01 15.16
N ARG A 99 -2.75 -12.59 15.98
CA ARG A 99 -3.71 -11.53 15.61
C ARG A 99 -3.00 -10.22 15.28
N VAL A 100 -2.21 -9.72 16.21
CA VAL A 100 -1.55 -8.41 16.06
C VAL A 100 -0.52 -8.44 14.95
N LEU A 101 0.29 -9.49 14.83
CA LEU A 101 1.30 -9.56 13.78
C LEU A 101 0.68 -9.87 12.42
N VAL A 102 -0.03 -10.99 12.29
CA VAL A 102 -0.43 -11.50 10.97
C VAL A 102 -1.61 -10.75 10.39
N LEU A 103 -2.60 -10.39 11.20
CA LEU A 103 -3.82 -9.75 10.69
C LEU A 103 -3.70 -8.24 10.59
N GLU A 104 -2.95 -7.61 11.50
CA GLU A 104 -2.89 -6.15 11.59
C GLU A 104 -1.55 -5.62 11.06
N LEU A 105 -0.45 -5.99 11.73
CA LEU A 105 0.83 -5.32 11.56
C LEU A 105 1.50 -5.67 10.24
N LEU A 106 1.61 -6.95 9.89
CA LEU A 106 2.28 -7.39 8.66
C LEU A 106 1.60 -6.82 7.40
N PRO A 107 0.26 -6.88 7.24
CA PRO A 107 -0.41 -6.23 6.11
C PRO A 107 -0.21 -4.71 6.10
N PHE A 108 -0.29 -4.06 7.26
CA PHE A 108 -0.07 -2.62 7.39
C PHE A 108 1.35 -2.21 6.98
N LEU A 109 2.37 -2.90 7.51
CA LEU A 109 3.77 -2.67 7.17
C LEU A 109 4.04 -2.91 5.68
N THR A 110 3.43 -3.94 5.11
CA THR A 110 3.52 -4.25 3.67
C THR A 110 2.96 -3.11 2.83
N ALA A 111 1.74 -2.64 3.14
CA ALA A 111 1.10 -1.55 2.42
C ALA A 111 1.91 -0.24 2.53
N LEU A 112 2.39 0.08 3.74
CA LEU A 112 3.22 1.25 3.98
C LEU A 112 4.51 1.18 3.16
N TYR A 113 5.22 0.04 3.20
CA TYR A 113 6.47 -0.14 2.50
C TYR A 113 6.32 -0.03 0.97
N ILE A 114 5.30 -0.67 0.41
CA ILE A 114 4.99 -0.60 -1.03
C ILE A 114 4.64 0.84 -1.44
N ALA A 115 3.86 1.55 -0.62
CA ALA A 115 3.49 2.95 -0.88
C ALA A 115 4.73 3.86 -0.90
N LEU A 116 5.65 3.71 0.06
CA LEU A 116 6.90 4.48 0.10
C LEU A 116 7.78 4.17 -1.11
N ARG A 117 7.94 2.89 -1.45
CA ARG A 117 8.81 2.48 -2.56
C ARG A 117 8.27 2.97 -3.90
N SER A 118 6.98 2.76 -4.14
CA SER A 118 6.34 3.10 -5.42
C SER A 118 6.15 4.61 -5.53
N GLY A 119 5.76 5.28 -4.44
CA GLY A 119 5.59 6.73 -4.40
C GLY A 119 6.89 7.48 -4.65
N SER A 120 8.00 7.06 -4.04
CA SER A 120 9.32 7.70 -4.29
C SER A 120 9.85 7.43 -5.70
N ALA A 121 9.58 6.26 -6.27
CA ALA A 121 10.00 5.92 -7.63
C ALA A 121 9.21 6.64 -8.73
N ILE A 122 7.93 6.96 -8.50
CA ILE A 122 7.07 7.64 -9.48
C ILE A 122 7.25 9.17 -9.44
N ASN A 123 7.62 9.73 -8.29
CA ASN A 123 7.79 11.18 -8.10
C ASN A 123 9.20 11.70 -8.50
N THR A 124 10.07 10.84 -9.03
CA THR A 124 11.38 11.23 -9.56
C THR A 124 11.34 11.20 -11.09
#